data_AF-A0A529MU07-F1
#
_entry.id   AF-A0A529MU07-F1
#
_cell.length_a   1.000
_cell.length_b   1.000
_cell.length_c   1.000
_cell.angle_alpha   90.00
_cell.angle_beta   90.00
_cell.angle_gamma   90.00
#
_symmetry.space_group_name_H-M   'P 1'
#
loop_
_entity.id
_entity.type
_entity.pdbx_description
1 polymer ?
#
loop_
_entity_poly.entity_id
_entity_poly.type
_entity_poly.pdbx_seq_one_letter_code
_entity_poly.pdbx_strand_id
1 'polypeptide(L)'
;IAQLFAAISLPEELAAALASIQALPRDLRDHLSLALDEELPLLKRDGGFVRRAYHAELDEMRALRDESRKVITGLERSLIEETGIRSLKIRHNNVLGYYIEVTANHHAAMTGSDENKARFIHRQTMANAMR
;
A
#
# COMPACT_ATOMS: atom_id res chain seq x y z
N ILE A 1 19.22 30.85 -9.52
CA ILE A 1 19.88 30.36 -8.29
C ILE A 1 21.17 29.61 -8.63
N ALA A 2 21.15 28.50 -9.37
CA ALA A 2 22.37 27.77 -9.75
C ALA A 2 23.43 28.63 -10.48
N GLN A 3 23.03 29.49 -11.41
CA GLN A 3 23.93 30.45 -12.09
C GLN A 3 24.50 31.53 -11.15
N LEU A 4 23.80 31.87 -10.05
CA LEU A 4 24.23 32.92 -9.11
C LEU A 4 25.41 32.44 -8.24
N PHE A 5 25.47 31.13 -7.99
CA PHE A 5 26.54 30.49 -7.21
C PHE A 5 27.66 29.91 -8.07
N ALA A 6 27.53 29.95 -9.40
CA ALA A 6 28.51 29.38 -10.32
C ALA A 6 29.90 30.06 -10.25
N ALA A 7 29.96 31.31 -9.78
CA ALA A 7 31.19 32.09 -9.63
C ALA A 7 31.72 32.12 -8.18
N ILE A 8 31.04 31.47 -7.23
CA ILE A 8 31.43 31.46 -5.82
C ILE A 8 32.23 30.19 -5.54
N SER A 9 33.43 30.33 -4.99
CA SER A 9 34.22 29.20 -4.53
C SER A 9 33.48 28.47 -3.40
N LEU A 10 33.25 27.17 -3.59
CA LEU A 10 32.66 26.33 -2.56
C LEU A 10 33.59 26.25 -1.34
N PRO A 11 33.05 26.23 -0.11
CA PRO A 11 33.78 25.79 1.07
C PRO A 11 34.47 24.44 0.83
N GLU A 12 35.62 24.23 1.45
CA GLU A 12 36.48 23.07 1.22
C GLU A 12 35.73 21.75 1.40
N GLU A 13 34.88 21.66 2.43
CA GLU A 13 34.09 20.46 2.75
C GLU A 13 33.08 20.15 1.65
N LEU A 14 32.43 21.17 1.08
CA LEU A 14 31.47 21.01 -0.01
C LEU A 14 32.16 20.68 -1.33
N ALA A 15 33.32 21.28 -1.59
CA ALA A 15 34.15 20.96 -2.75
C ALA A 15 34.64 19.50 -2.70
N ALA A 16 35.11 19.05 -1.53
CA ALA A 16 35.55 17.68 -1.31
C ALA A 16 34.40 16.66 -1.44
N ALA A 17 33.22 16.98 -0.89
CA ALA A 17 32.03 16.14 -1.05
C ALA A 17 31.59 16.03 -2.52
N LEU A 18 31.57 17.14 -3.25
CA LEU A 18 31.22 17.15 -4.67
C LEU A 18 32.22 16.34 -5.51
N ALA A 19 33.52 16.52 -5.26
CA ALA A 19 34.57 15.75 -5.93
C ALA A 19 34.42 14.25 -5.65
N SER A 20 34.10 13.87 -4.42
CA SER A 20 33.85 12.47 -4.05
C SER A 20 32.65 11.89 -4.78
N ILE A 21 31.54 12.64 -4.90
CA ILE A 21 30.36 12.21 -5.66
C ILE A 21 30.68 12.09 -7.15
N GLN A 22 31.45 13.02 -7.72
CA GLN A 22 31.85 13.00 -9.13
C GLN A 22 32.83 11.87 -9.45
N ALA A 23 33.63 11.43 -8.47
CA ALA A 23 34.55 10.31 -8.61
C ALA A 23 33.86 8.93 -8.55
N LEU A 24 32.57 8.87 -8.20
CA LEU A 24 31.84 7.61 -8.18
C LEU A 24 31.74 7.00 -9.59
N PRO A 25 31.77 5.67 -9.73
CA PRO A 25 31.64 5.00 -11.02
C PRO A 25 30.35 5.40 -11.74
N ARG A 26 30.46 5.72 -13.03
CA ARG A 26 29.29 6.06 -13.87
C ARG A 26 28.28 4.92 -13.91
N ASP A 27 28.76 3.68 -14.02
CA ASP A 27 27.92 2.48 -14.04
C ASP A 27 27.05 2.37 -12.79
N LEU A 28 27.54 2.79 -11.62
CA LEU A 28 26.75 2.80 -10.38
C LEU A 28 25.64 3.85 -10.45
N ARG A 29 25.97 5.07 -10.91
CA ARG A 29 24.98 6.13 -11.13
C ARG A 29 23.89 5.68 -12.10
N ASP A 30 24.28 5.09 -13.21
CA ASP A 30 23.35 4.66 -14.26
C ASP A 30 22.47 3.51 -13.76
N HIS A 31 23.06 2.56 -13.04
CA HIS A 31 22.31 1.48 -12.37
C HIS A 31 21.27 2.02 -11.39
N LEU A 32 21.66 2.92 -10.49
CA LEU A 32 20.74 3.50 -9.50
C LEU A 32 19.63 4.33 -10.17
N SER A 33 19.96 5.05 -11.24
CA SER A 33 18.96 5.86 -11.99
C SER A 33 17.90 4.98 -12.66
N LEU A 34 18.29 3.79 -13.12
CA LEU A 34 17.37 2.80 -13.69
C LEU A 34 16.57 2.05 -12.60
N ALA A 35 17.22 1.73 -11.47
CA ALA A 35 16.66 0.88 -10.44
C ALA A 35 15.70 1.61 -9.49
N LEU A 36 15.99 2.86 -9.15
CA LEU A 36 15.29 3.59 -8.11
C LEU A 36 14.17 4.45 -8.69
N ASP A 37 13.07 4.53 -7.95
CA ASP A 37 11.96 5.45 -8.21
C ASP A 37 12.41 6.92 -7.95
N GLU A 38 11.64 7.88 -8.46
CA GLU A 38 11.95 9.31 -8.31
C GLU A 38 11.70 9.79 -6.87
N GLU A 39 10.66 9.27 -6.25
CA GLU A 39 10.32 9.55 -4.86
C GLU A 39 10.59 8.31 -3.99
N LEU A 40 11.69 8.37 -3.24
CA LEU A 40 12.10 7.29 -2.34
C LEU A 40 11.62 7.57 -0.92
N PRO A 41 10.94 6.62 -0.27
CA PRO A 41 10.54 6.79 1.12
C PRO A 41 11.73 6.76 2.06
N LEU A 42 11.54 7.33 3.25
CA LEU A 42 12.60 7.44 4.26
C LEU A 42 12.97 6.09 4.89
N LEU A 43 11.98 5.21 5.08
CA LEU A 43 12.16 3.94 5.78
C LEU A 43 12.00 2.76 4.84
N LYS A 44 12.92 1.80 4.95
CA LYS A 44 12.89 0.55 4.16
C LYS A 44 11.54 -0.19 4.25
N ARG A 45 10.88 -0.15 5.41
CA ARG A 45 9.60 -0.85 5.66
C ARG A 45 8.44 -0.34 4.80
N ASP A 46 8.55 0.88 4.28
CA ASP A 46 7.48 1.50 3.49
C ASP A 46 7.48 0.96 2.04
N GLY A 47 8.55 0.28 1.62
CA GLY A 47 8.68 -0.26 0.27
C GLY A 47 8.82 0.85 -0.77
N GLY A 48 8.44 0.61 -2.03
CA GLY A 48 8.37 1.69 -3.04
C GLY A 48 9.70 2.17 -3.62
N PHE A 49 10.84 1.63 -3.20
CA PHE A 49 12.15 2.07 -3.70
C PHE A 49 12.43 1.70 -5.15
N VAL A 50 12.01 0.50 -5.56
CA VAL A 50 12.34 -0.04 -6.88
C VAL A 50 11.34 0.45 -7.92
N ARG A 51 11.86 1.05 -8.98
CA ARG A 51 11.10 1.55 -10.13
C ARG A 51 10.32 0.42 -10.80
N ARG A 52 9.17 0.76 -11.39
CA ARG A 52 8.41 -0.17 -12.25
C ARG A 52 9.24 -0.58 -13.48
N ALA A 53 8.98 -1.77 -13.99
CA ALA A 53 9.66 -2.40 -15.12
C ALA A 53 11.16 -2.70 -14.90
N TYR A 54 11.69 -2.46 -13.69
CA TYR A 54 13.07 -2.78 -13.36
C TYR A 54 13.25 -4.26 -12.97
N HIS A 55 12.28 -4.84 -12.25
CA HIS A 55 12.34 -6.23 -11.80
C HIS A 55 11.00 -6.93 -12.03
N ALA A 56 10.92 -7.75 -13.08
CA ALA A 56 9.66 -8.33 -13.56
C ALA A 56 8.88 -9.10 -12.48
N GLU A 57 9.55 -9.95 -11.70
CA GLU A 57 8.91 -10.74 -10.62
C GLU A 57 8.36 -9.83 -9.51
N LEU A 58 9.02 -8.70 -9.21
CA LEU A 58 8.54 -7.77 -8.20
C LEU A 58 7.30 -7.04 -8.69
N ASP A 59 7.28 -6.69 -9.97
CA ASP A 59 6.11 -6.07 -10.60
C ASP A 59 4.93 -7.03 -10.70
N GLU A 60 5.18 -8.32 -10.97
CA GLU A 60 4.15 -9.36 -10.92
C GLU A 60 3.55 -9.50 -9.51
N MET A 61 4.39 -9.56 -8.48
CA MET A 61 3.93 -9.59 -7.09
C MET A 61 3.13 -8.33 -6.70
N ARG A 62 3.55 -7.15 -7.17
CA ARG A 62 2.80 -5.89 -6.99
C ARG A 62 1.45 -5.94 -7.69
N ALA A 63 1.39 -6.45 -8.92
CA ALA A 63 0.17 -6.59 -9.69
C ALA A 63 -0.81 -7.54 -9.00
N LEU A 64 -0.34 -8.71 -8.54
CA LEU A 64 -1.16 -9.70 -7.83
C LEU A 64 -1.77 -9.11 -6.55
N ARG A 65 -0.97 -8.36 -5.78
CA ARG A 65 -1.44 -7.65 -4.58
C ARG A 65 -2.55 -6.65 -4.93
N ASP A 66 -2.31 -5.82 -5.95
CA ASP A 66 -3.24 -4.76 -6.33
C ASP A 66 -4.54 -5.34 -6.93
N GLU A 67 -4.46 -6.42 -7.69
CA GLU A 67 -5.62 -7.16 -8.20
C GLU A 67 -6.43 -7.79 -7.06
N SER A 68 -5.77 -8.46 -6.11
CA SER A 68 -6.43 -9.00 -4.92
C SER A 68 -7.21 -7.91 -4.17
N ARG A 69 -6.62 -6.71 -4.05
CA ARG A 69 -7.30 -5.58 -3.40
C ARG A 69 -8.53 -5.11 -4.19
N LYS A 70 -8.47 -5.09 -5.52
CA LYS A 70 -9.63 -4.77 -6.37
C LYS A 70 -10.75 -5.79 -6.22
N VAL A 71 -10.44 -7.08 -6.15
CA VAL A 71 -11.42 -8.15 -5.91
C VAL A 71 -12.14 -7.92 -4.58
N ILE A 72 -11.41 -7.63 -3.51
CA ILE A 72 -12.00 -7.33 -2.20
C ILE A 72 -12.89 -6.09 -2.25
N THR A 73 -12.46 -5.01 -2.92
CA THR A 73 -13.30 -3.81 -3.09
C THR A 73 -14.56 -4.09 -3.90
N GLY A 74 -14.48 -4.94 -4.93
CA GLY A 74 -15.64 -5.38 -5.71
C GLY A 74 -16.63 -6.16 -4.85
N LEU A 75 -16.12 -7.14 -4.08
CA LEU A 75 -16.93 -7.95 -3.16
C LEU A 75 -17.61 -7.09 -2.07
N GLU A 76 -16.88 -6.12 -1.49
CA GLU A 76 -17.45 -5.18 -0.51
C GLU A 76 -18.64 -4.42 -1.12
N ARG A 77 -18.50 -3.92 -2.35
CA ARG A 77 -19.57 -3.20 -3.04
C ARG A 77 -20.78 -4.10 -3.29
N SER A 78 -20.58 -5.29 -3.85
CA SER A 78 -21.66 -6.24 -4.11
C SER A 78 -22.40 -6.59 -2.82
N LEU A 79 -21.69 -6.82 -1.71
CA LEU A 79 -22.31 -7.10 -0.42
C LEU A 79 -23.09 -5.89 0.14
N ILE A 80 -22.59 -4.67 -0.03
CA ILE A 80 -23.34 -3.45 0.35
C ILE A 80 -24.64 -3.34 -0.45
N GLU A 81 -24.58 -3.59 -1.76
CA GLU A 81 -25.75 -3.52 -2.64
C GLU A 81 -26.78 -4.62 -2.29
N GLU A 82 -26.31 -5.84 -2.04
CA GLU A 82 -27.17 -6.98 -1.69
C GLU A 82 -27.82 -6.84 -0.30
N THR A 83 -27.05 -6.39 0.70
CA THR A 83 -27.51 -6.32 2.10
C THR A 83 -28.15 -4.99 2.47
N GLY A 84 -27.91 -3.94 1.69
CA GLY A 84 -28.30 -2.56 1.99
C GLY A 84 -27.48 -1.91 3.12
N ILE A 85 -26.48 -2.59 3.68
CA ILE A 85 -25.70 -2.12 4.83
C ILE A 85 -24.54 -1.25 4.35
N ARG A 86 -24.75 0.07 4.29
CA ARG A 86 -23.72 1.04 3.84
C ARG A 86 -22.46 1.07 4.71
N SER A 87 -22.55 0.62 5.96
CA SER A 87 -21.42 0.59 6.89
C SER A 87 -20.57 -0.68 6.77
N LEU A 88 -20.96 -1.64 5.94
CA LEU A 88 -20.25 -2.89 5.72
C LEU A 88 -18.86 -2.60 5.17
N LYS A 89 -17.84 -3.17 5.82
CA LYS A 89 -16.45 -3.11 5.36
C LYS A 89 -15.78 -4.46 5.43
N ILE A 90 -15.06 -4.85 4.39
CA ILE A 90 -14.18 -6.02 4.44
C ILE A 90 -12.82 -5.56 4.98
N ARG A 91 -12.41 -6.16 6.10
CA ARG A 91 -11.13 -5.85 6.74
C ARG A 91 -10.25 -7.09 6.83
N HIS A 92 -8.97 -6.88 7.07
CA HIS A 92 -8.00 -7.93 7.30
C HIS A 92 -7.23 -7.66 8.59
N ASN A 93 -7.01 -8.70 9.40
CA ASN A 93 -5.99 -8.68 10.45
C ASN A 93 -5.29 -10.04 10.55
N ASN A 94 -4.18 -10.09 11.26
CA ASN A 94 -3.32 -11.29 11.32
C ASN A 94 -3.94 -12.47 12.10
N VAL A 95 -5.03 -12.27 12.84
CA VAL A 95 -5.66 -13.30 13.67
C VAL A 95 -6.88 -13.91 12.99
N LEU A 96 -7.76 -13.07 12.42
CA LEU A 96 -9.02 -13.47 11.78
C LEU A 96 -8.90 -13.66 10.26
N GLY A 97 -7.81 -13.19 9.65
CA GLY A 97 -7.72 -13.06 8.21
C GLY A 97 -8.70 -11.99 7.71
N TYR A 98 -9.31 -12.23 6.54
CA TYR A 98 -10.36 -11.36 6.00
C TYR A 98 -11.70 -11.62 6.69
N TYR A 99 -12.38 -10.55 7.09
CA TYR A 99 -13.70 -10.60 7.72
C TYR A 99 -14.57 -9.41 7.32
N ILE A 100 -15.89 -9.58 7.43
CA ILE A 100 -16.87 -8.54 7.17
C ILE A 100 -17.14 -7.84 8.50
N GLU A 101 -16.96 -6.52 8.56
CA GLU A 101 -17.30 -5.70 9.72
C GLU A 101 -18.54 -4.88 9.43
N VAL A 102 -19.56 -4.98 10.29
CA VAL A 102 -20.77 -4.16 10.26
C VAL A 102 -20.96 -3.47 11.61
N THR A 103 -21.73 -2.37 11.66
CA THR A 103 -22.08 -1.77 12.96
C THR A 103 -23.04 -2.67 13.74
N ALA A 104 -23.00 -2.59 15.07
CA ALA A 104 -23.79 -3.47 15.96
C ALA A 104 -25.30 -3.50 15.61
N ASN A 105 -25.86 -2.37 15.17
CA ASN A 105 -27.28 -2.24 14.82
C ASN A 105 -27.70 -3.07 13.58
N HIS A 106 -26.75 -3.47 12.73
CA HIS A 106 -27.04 -4.26 11.52
C HIS A 106 -26.88 -5.77 11.73
N HIS A 107 -26.67 -6.23 12.98
CA HIS A 107 -26.57 -7.65 13.31
C HIS A 107 -27.74 -8.47 12.73
N ALA A 108 -28.97 -8.01 12.99
CA ALA A 108 -30.18 -8.71 12.59
C ALA A 108 -30.35 -8.82 11.06
N ALA A 109 -29.80 -7.88 10.28
CA ALA A 109 -29.83 -7.98 8.82
C ALA A 109 -28.90 -9.11 8.31
N MET A 110 -27.80 -9.37 9.01
CA MET A 110 -26.81 -10.40 8.66
C MET A 110 -27.14 -11.80 9.17
N THR A 111 -28.00 -11.92 10.18
CA THR A 111 -28.34 -13.21 10.82
C THR A 111 -29.83 -13.47 10.93
N GLY A 112 -30.68 -12.58 10.41
CA GLY A 112 -32.13 -12.63 10.59
C GLY A 112 -32.85 -13.66 9.74
N SER A 113 -32.28 -14.07 8.60
CA SER A 113 -32.81 -15.14 7.75
C SER A 113 -31.94 -16.39 7.82
N ASP A 114 -32.54 -17.57 7.60
CA ASP A 114 -31.79 -18.82 7.59
C ASP A 114 -30.79 -18.91 6.43
N GLU A 115 -31.08 -18.24 5.31
CA GLU A 115 -30.15 -18.06 4.20
C GLU A 115 -28.92 -17.24 4.61
N ASN A 116 -29.11 -16.13 5.32
CA ASN A 116 -28.00 -15.29 5.77
C ASN A 116 -27.17 -15.98 6.87
N LYS A 117 -27.79 -16.76 7.75
CA LYS A 117 -27.07 -17.59 8.75
C LYS A 117 -26.20 -18.67 8.11
N ALA A 118 -26.62 -19.22 6.97
CA ALA A 118 -25.81 -20.19 6.23
C ALA A 118 -24.62 -19.53 5.51
N ARG A 119 -24.79 -18.27 5.10
CA ARG A 119 -23.80 -17.51 4.32
C ARG A 119 -22.77 -16.76 5.19
N PHE A 120 -23.18 -16.22 6.33
CA PHE A 120 -22.32 -15.41 7.20
C PHE A 120 -22.02 -16.14 8.52
N ILE A 121 -20.73 -16.31 8.79
CA ILE A 121 -20.24 -16.96 10.01
C ILE A 121 -19.74 -15.87 10.96
N HIS A 122 -20.45 -15.67 12.07
CA HIS A 122 -20.03 -14.74 13.10
C HIS A 122 -18.70 -15.17 13.72
N ARG A 123 -17.73 -14.24 13.77
CA ARG A 123 -16.38 -14.47 14.28
C ARG A 123 -16.14 -13.77 15.61
N GLN A 124 -16.67 -12.56 15.81
CA GLN A 124 -16.40 -11.78 17.02
C GLN A 124 -17.38 -10.62 17.23
N THR A 125 -17.78 -10.38 18.47
CA THR A 125 -18.54 -9.18 18.89
C THR A 125 -17.62 -8.13 19.49
N MET A 126 -17.80 -6.88 19.09
CA MET A 126 -17.14 -5.68 19.63
C MET A 126 -18.20 -4.71 20.14
N ALA A 127 -17.80 -3.72 20.96
CA ALA A 127 -18.74 -2.76 21.55
C ALA A 127 -19.63 -2.02 20.52
N ASN A 128 -19.09 -1.67 19.35
CA ASN A 128 -19.80 -0.90 18.31
C ASN A 128 -19.87 -1.63 16.96
N ALA A 129 -19.36 -2.85 16.87
CA ALA A 129 -19.20 -3.56 15.61
C ALA A 129 -19.34 -5.07 15.78
N MET A 130 -19.67 -5.75 14.69
CA MET A 130 -19.67 -7.21 14.61
C MET A 130 -18.83 -7.68 13.44
N ARG A 131 -18.17 -8.83 13.64
CA ARG A 131 -17.31 -9.52 12.69
C ARG A 131 -17.80 -10.93 12.43
#